data_AF-A0A7X8E9H3-F1
#
_entry.id   AF-A0A7X8E9H3-F1
#
_cell.length_a   1.000
_cell.length_b   1.000
_cell.length_c   1.000
_cell.angle_alpha   90.00
_cell.angle_beta   90.00
_cell.angle_gamma   90.00
#
_symmetry.space_group_name_H-M   'P 1'
#
loop_
_entity.id
_entity.type
_entity.pdbx_description
1 polymer ?
#
loop_
_entity_poly.entity_id
_entity_poly.type
_entity_poly.pdbx_seq_one_letter_code
_entity_poly.pdbx_strand_id
1 'polypeptide(L)'
;MRETKAIMFCLLLSTMFLFFSLSPLPTAASTGEIGIYIDGDRVSSDARPFIDSNGRTLVPLRVIAEDLGAGVGWDSSEKKVSISLGGKHIELRIGQSTALINGKESPMDTAAVVRSSRTMVPLRFIGENLNCKVDWEPDERAVYIKKITPPQVQGQVTVTASRANIRRDPSTNNDPVTQVDNGTVLDVLGSSGGWYEVLLKNGERGWIFGEIVTTGKDSPPKKDPPEDPAEKPSPPTAAGGTSGRTAVVVGNSANIRQGPSTNHPILYESFKGRELEVLDEQGTWYKVKDRNSPEGWIAGWLVAIKEGSSLSKGTGGDSSRGGETTGRITEFYHDISQDETTAFIKASGEIKYQYNTLTNPDRVVVDILGARLGADLDGAKSIDLPRGPVNNIRYSQFDRDIVRFVFQSTKPIGAKFELGNKGQELAVNFSEAPLQGKVIVIDPGHGSVQPGGWSDPGAVGHSGLYERDVVTEIAKVTGDNLLSQGASVIYTRTWDTAAGLTDRADIANRYGADIFVSIHCNASTSPLLSGTSTYFYAPSSLPPGAREERRRLASLVQDELLRSLGRRNLGIREDNFAVLRNTKMPSILVETAFISNPEEERLLGSKSFQEKAGKAIARGVQRYFGL
;
A
#
# COMPACT_ATOMS: atom_id res chain seq x y z
N MET A 1 97.64 -5.38 1.96
CA MET A 1 98.20 -6.64 1.40
C MET A 1 97.04 -7.47 0.89
N ARG A 2 97.08 -7.81 -0.41
CA ARG A 2 96.55 -9.01 -1.11
C ARG A 2 95.13 -9.49 -0.73
N GLU A 3 94.09 -9.27 -1.53
CA GLU A 3 93.70 -10.01 -2.76
C GLU A 3 93.70 -11.55 -2.67
N THR A 4 92.48 -12.14 -2.73
CA THR A 4 92.02 -13.31 -3.55
C THR A 4 90.54 -13.58 -3.20
N LYS A 5 89.52 -13.22 -4.00
CA LYS A 5 88.90 -13.85 -5.22
C LYS A 5 88.21 -15.22 -5.02
N ALA A 6 86.86 -15.23 -5.13
CA ALA A 6 85.98 -16.15 -5.90
C ALA A 6 84.48 -15.84 -5.54
N ILE A 7 83.63 -15.23 -6.40
CA ILE A 7 82.83 -15.82 -7.52
C ILE A 7 81.75 -16.79 -6.97
N MET A 8 80.41 -16.69 -7.16
CA MET A 8 79.55 -16.13 -8.23
C MET A 8 78.06 -16.09 -7.79
N PHE A 9 77.29 -15.15 -8.37
CA PHE A 9 75.86 -15.21 -8.76
C PHE A 9 74.78 -15.36 -7.65
N CYS A 10 73.72 -14.54 -7.56
CA CYS A 10 72.84 -13.98 -8.60
C CYS A 10 72.20 -12.63 -8.17
N LEU A 11 72.19 -11.68 -9.13
CA LEU A 11 71.24 -10.57 -9.42
C LEU A 11 70.49 -9.84 -8.29
N LEU A 12 70.23 -8.52 -8.33
CA LEU A 12 70.76 -7.32 -8.98
C LEU A 12 69.87 -6.19 -8.41
N LEU A 13 70.47 -5.16 -7.80
CA LEU A 13 69.81 -3.87 -7.60
C LEU A 13 69.44 -3.28 -8.96
N SER A 14 68.25 -2.69 -9.10
CA SER A 14 68.07 -1.56 -10.01
C SER A 14 67.06 -0.57 -9.43
N THR A 15 67.60 0.53 -8.96
CA THR A 15 66.95 1.84 -8.90
C THR A 15 66.25 2.14 -10.22
N MET A 16 64.96 2.47 -10.21
CA MET A 16 64.31 3.14 -11.33
C MET A 16 63.21 4.07 -10.82
N PHE A 17 63.44 5.36 -11.09
CA PHE A 17 62.45 6.42 -11.28
C PHE A 17 61.00 5.92 -11.32
N LEU A 18 60.23 6.14 -10.24
CA LEU A 18 58.78 6.17 -10.39
C LEU A 18 58.42 7.50 -11.04
N PHE A 19 58.21 7.43 -12.35
CA PHE A 19 57.31 8.33 -13.04
C PHE A 19 56.05 8.52 -12.18
N PHE A 20 55.78 9.77 -11.78
CA PHE A 20 54.43 10.18 -11.44
C PHE A 20 53.60 10.03 -12.72
N SER A 21 53.12 8.82 -13.01
CA SER A 21 51.90 8.69 -13.79
C SER A 21 50.81 9.28 -12.91
N LEU A 22 50.48 10.54 -13.16
CA LEU A 22 49.14 11.04 -12.85
C LEU A 22 48.17 10.08 -13.55
N SER A 23 47.74 9.04 -12.84
CA SER A 23 46.51 8.36 -13.18
C SER A 23 45.47 9.46 -13.21
N PRO A 24 44.78 9.70 -14.33
CA PRO A 24 43.67 10.64 -14.32
C PRO A 24 42.74 10.19 -13.20
N LEU A 25 42.40 11.13 -12.31
CA LEU A 25 41.22 11.00 -11.45
C LEU A 25 40.10 10.42 -12.31
N PRO A 26 39.28 9.48 -11.81
CA PRO A 26 38.12 9.05 -12.57
C PRO A 26 37.31 10.29 -12.94
N THR A 27 37.36 10.61 -14.23
CA THR A 27 36.59 11.69 -14.83
C THR A 27 35.13 11.40 -14.50
N ALA A 28 34.44 12.34 -13.88
CA ALA A 28 32.99 12.31 -13.87
C ALA A 28 32.51 12.42 -15.33
N ALA A 29 32.00 11.32 -15.90
CA ALA A 29 31.00 11.24 -16.98
C ALA A 29 30.80 9.73 -17.29
N SER A 30 29.60 9.18 -17.26
CA SER A 30 28.52 9.56 -18.17
C SER A 30 27.34 10.25 -17.48
N THR A 31 27.30 11.57 -17.66
CA THR A 31 26.05 12.31 -17.82
C THR A 31 25.26 11.71 -18.99
N GLY A 32 24.03 11.23 -18.83
CA GLY A 32 23.11 11.15 -19.98
C GLY A 32 22.39 9.84 -20.30
N GLU A 33 22.80 8.67 -19.82
CA GLU A 33 22.24 7.40 -20.33
C GLU A 33 20.99 6.94 -19.58
N ILE A 34 20.08 6.30 -20.33
CA ILE A 34 18.83 5.74 -19.79
C ILE A 34 18.99 4.22 -19.64
N GLY A 35 18.82 3.71 -18.43
CA GLY A 35 18.83 2.26 -18.16
C GLY A 35 17.49 1.61 -18.52
N ILE A 36 17.50 0.40 -19.09
CA ILE A 36 16.30 -0.41 -19.31
C ILE A 36 16.42 -1.67 -18.46
N TYR A 37 15.38 -1.98 -17.69
CA TYR A 37 15.27 -3.19 -16.90
C TYR A 37 13.99 -3.95 -17.24
N ILE A 38 14.07 -5.24 -17.51
CA ILE A 38 12.92 -6.11 -17.80
C ILE A 38 12.91 -7.23 -16.76
N ASP A 39 11.81 -7.36 -16.02
CA ASP A 39 11.63 -8.32 -14.91
C ASP A 39 12.77 -8.28 -13.86
N GLY A 40 13.47 -7.15 -13.74
CA GLY A 40 14.57 -6.92 -12.81
C GLY A 40 15.97 -6.96 -13.45
N ASP A 41 16.09 -7.53 -14.65
CA ASP A 41 17.38 -7.67 -15.34
C ASP A 41 17.68 -6.47 -16.23
N ARG A 42 18.91 -5.95 -16.18
CA ARG A 42 19.34 -4.83 -17.03
C ARG A 42 19.57 -5.30 -18.46
N VAL A 43 18.90 -4.64 -19.40
CA VAL A 43 18.99 -4.99 -20.81
C VAL A 43 20.01 -4.09 -21.50
N SER A 44 20.91 -4.71 -22.27
CA SER A 44 21.90 -4.00 -23.09
C SER A 44 21.39 -3.78 -24.51
N SER A 45 21.74 -2.66 -25.12
CA SER A 45 21.40 -2.36 -26.50
C SER A 45 22.54 -1.70 -27.26
N ASP A 46 22.60 -1.97 -28.57
CA ASP A 46 23.50 -1.32 -29.51
C ASP A 46 23.06 0.09 -29.93
N ALA A 47 21.83 0.50 -29.59
CA ALA A 47 21.38 1.88 -29.68
C ALA A 47 20.93 2.41 -28.32
N ARG A 48 21.28 3.67 -28.06
CA ARG A 48 20.99 4.30 -26.77
C ARG A 48 19.55 4.80 -26.72
N PRO A 49 18.76 4.44 -25.69
CA PRO A 49 17.48 5.08 -25.45
C PRO A 49 17.64 6.57 -25.16
N PHE A 50 16.62 7.36 -25.44
CA PHE A 50 16.62 8.80 -25.18
C PHE A 50 15.23 9.31 -24.84
N ILE A 51 15.18 10.47 -24.21
CA ILE A 51 13.93 11.22 -23.98
C ILE A 51 13.79 12.24 -25.12
N ASP A 52 12.64 12.28 -25.78
CA ASP A 52 12.36 13.27 -26.82
C ASP A 52 11.91 14.62 -26.24
N SER A 53 11.56 15.57 -27.12
CA SER A 53 11.07 16.90 -26.73
C SER A 53 9.73 16.87 -25.99
N ASN A 54 8.98 15.76 -26.08
CA ASN A 54 7.70 15.58 -25.40
C ASN A 54 7.87 14.89 -24.03
N GLY A 55 9.11 14.67 -23.57
CA GLY A 55 9.38 13.99 -22.30
C GLY A 55 9.08 12.49 -22.35
N ARG A 56 9.03 11.88 -23.53
CA ARG A 56 8.78 10.44 -23.71
C ARG A 56 10.08 9.69 -23.93
N THR A 57 10.24 8.56 -23.24
CA THR A 57 11.39 7.67 -23.42
C THR A 57 11.18 6.81 -24.67
N LEU A 58 12.04 7.01 -25.67
CA LEU A 58 12.12 6.16 -26.85
C LEU A 58 13.24 5.15 -26.68
N VAL A 59 12.91 3.89 -26.95
CA VAL A 59 13.82 2.75 -26.82
C VAL A 59 13.97 2.03 -28.16
N PRO A 60 15.11 1.36 -28.41
CA PRO A 60 15.25 0.53 -29.60
C PRO A 60 14.25 -0.62 -29.54
N LEU A 61 13.38 -0.73 -30.54
CA LEU A 61 12.28 -1.69 -30.52
C LEU A 61 12.73 -3.13 -30.29
N ARG A 62 13.84 -3.52 -30.93
CA ARG A 62 14.35 -4.89 -30.89
C ARG A 62 14.69 -5.34 -29.46
N VAL A 63 15.17 -4.43 -28.62
CA VAL A 63 15.49 -4.68 -27.20
C VAL A 63 14.26 -5.12 -26.43
N ILE A 64 13.14 -4.42 -26.65
CA ILE A 64 11.88 -4.74 -25.97
C ILE A 64 11.27 -5.98 -26.57
N ALA A 65 11.27 -6.10 -27.90
CA ALA A 65 10.63 -7.21 -28.57
C ALA A 65 11.31 -8.56 -28.28
N GLU A 66 12.64 -8.63 -28.31
CA GLU A 66 13.38 -9.89 -28.07
C GLU A 66 13.16 -10.39 -26.64
N ASP A 67 13.32 -9.54 -25.64
CA ASP A 67 13.14 -9.92 -24.23
C ASP A 67 11.68 -10.26 -23.86
N LEU A 68 10.72 -9.65 -24.57
CA LEU A 68 9.30 -9.99 -24.44
C LEU A 68 8.89 -11.20 -25.30
N GLY A 69 9.78 -11.73 -26.14
CA GLY A 69 9.48 -12.83 -27.06
C GLY A 69 8.54 -12.45 -28.21
N ALA A 70 8.44 -11.16 -28.54
CA ALA A 70 7.60 -10.64 -29.61
C ALA A 70 8.29 -10.75 -30.99
N GLY A 71 7.52 -11.13 -32.01
CA GLY A 71 7.97 -11.07 -33.40
C GLY A 71 7.97 -9.62 -33.92
N VAL A 72 8.98 -9.25 -34.71
CA VAL A 72 9.11 -7.91 -35.32
C VAL A 72 9.29 -8.01 -36.83
N GLY A 73 8.47 -7.27 -37.57
CA GLY A 73 8.59 -7.04 -39.00
C GLY A 73 8.97 -5.59 -39.31
N TRP A 74 9.72 -5.40 -40.40
CA TRP A 74 10.05 -4.08 -40.94
C TRP A 74 9.77 -4.05 -42.45
N ASP A 75 8.95 -3.09 -42.88
CA ASP A 75 8.70 -2.77 -44.27
C ASP A 75 9.36 -1.44 -44.61
N SER A 76 10.42 -1.50 -45.40
CA SER A 76 11.21 -0.32 -45.79
C SER A 76 10.49 0.61 -46.76
N SER A 77 9.61 0.08 -47.62
CA SER A 77 8.87 0.86 -48.62
C SER A 77 7.80 1.73 -47.95
N GLU A 78 7.20 1.20 -46.90
CA GLU A 78 6.15 1.84 -46.12
C GLU A 78 6.65 2.55 -44.86
N LYS A 79 7.95 2.43 -44.55
CA LYS A 79 8.56 2.80 -43.26
C LYS A 79 7.72 2.31 -42.07
N LYS A 80 7.27 1.06 -42.16
CA LYS A 80 6.31 0.45 -41.23
C LYS A 80 6.99 -0.63 -40.41
N VAL A 81 6.68 -0.64 -39.13
CA VAL A 81 7.09 -1.66 -38.17
C VAL A 81 5.86 -2.43 -37.75
N SER A 82 5.95 -3.75 -37.70
CA SER A 82 4.89 -4.62 -37.15
C SER A 82 5.44 -5.40 -35.96
N ILE A 83 4.70 -5.48 -34.85
CA ILE A 83 5.08 -6.20 -33.62
C ILE A 83 3.97 -7.19 -33.29
N SER A 84 4.31 -8.44 -32.97
CA SER A 84 3.32 -9.49 -32.67
C SER A 84 3.70 -10.29 -31.43
N LEU A 85 2.79 -10.38 -30.46
CA LEU A 85 2.95 -11.20 -29.25
C LEU A 85 1.57 -11.62 -28.72
N GLY A 86 1.36 -12.92 -28.47
CA GLY A 86 0.16 -13.41 -27.79
C GLY A 86 -1.18 -12.96 -28.40
N GLY A 87 -1.28 -12.90 -29.74
CA GLY A 87 -2.49 -12.47 -30.45
C GLY A 87 -2.68 -10.95 -30.57
N LYS A 88 -1.74 -10.15 -30.06
CA LYS A 88 -1.71 -8.70 -30.30
C LYS A 88 -0.78 -8.37 -31.47
N HIS A 89 -1.27 -7.55 -32.38
CA HIS A 89 -0.55 -7.03 -33.55
C HIS A 89 -0.53 -5.51 -33.50
N ILE A 90 0.67 -4.92 -33.42
CA ILE A 90 0.86 -3.47 -33.39
C ILE A 90 1.59 -3.05 -34.65
N GLU A 91 1.06 -2.09 -35.40
CA GLU A 91 1.71 -1.48 -36.56
C GLU A 91 1.99 0.00 -36.33
N LEU A 92 3.20 0.43 -36.68
CA LEU A 92 3.70 1.78 -36.48
C LEU A 92 4.32 2.27 -37.78
N ARG A 93 4.07 3.52 -38.17
CA ARG A 93 4.80 4.15 -39.28
C ARG A 93 5.75 5.22 -38.75
N ILE A 94 6.98 5.24 -39.25
CA ILE A 94 8.00 6.21 -38.79
C ILE A 94 7.52 7.63 -39.04
N GLY A 95 7.58 8.47 -38.01
CA GLY A 95 7.17 9.87 -38.05
C GLY A 95 5.67 10.11 -37.80
N GLN A 96 4.87 9.06 -37.64
CA GLN A 96 3.45 9.19 -37.27
C GLN A 96 3.26 8.99 -35.76
N SER A 97 2.36 9.78 -35.17
CA SER A 97 1.94 9.69 -33.77
C SER A 97 0.68 8.83 -33.60
N THR A 98 0.41 7.93 -34.54
CA THR A 98 -0.69 6.97 -34.49
C THR A 98 -0.16 5.58 -34.84
N ALA A 99 -0.74 4.57 -34.20
CA ALA A 99 -0.45 3.16 -34.42
C ALA A 99 -1.75 2.41 -34.74
N LEU A 100 -1.64 1.25 -35.38
CA LEU A 100 -2.76 0.30 -35.50
C LEU A 100 -2.56 -0.82 -34.49
N ILE A 101 -3.53 -1.05 -33.61
CA ILE A 101 -3.56 -2.19 -32.70
C ILE A 101 -4.68 -3.11 -33.18
N ASN A 102 -4.33 -4.29 -33.65
CA ASN A 102 -5.26 -5.24 -34.28
C ASN A 102 -6.13 -4.58 -35.35
N GLY A 103 -5.53 -3.70 -36.16
CA GLY A 103 -6.20 -2.96 -37.24
C GLY A 103 -6.97 -1.70 -36.80
N LYS A 104 -7.06 -1.41 -35.49
CA LYS A 104 -7.72 -0.20 -34.98
C LYS A 104 -6.71 0.90 -34.67
N GLU A 105 -6.99 2.12 -35.13
CA GLU A 105 -6.16 3.29 -34.80
C GLU A 105 -6.10 3.58 -33.29
N SER A 106 -4.89 3.86 -32.82
CA SER A 106 -4.58 4.22 -31.44
C SER A 106 -3.57 5.37 -31.44
N PRO A 107 -3.86 6.48 -30.74
CA PRO A 107 -2.94 7.60 -30.65
C PRO A 107 -1.73 7.25 -29.80
N MET A 108 -0.59 7.83 -30.16
CA MET A 108 0.66 7.80 -29.40
C MET A 108 1.06 9.22 -29.00
N ASP A 109 1.55 9.38 -27.78
CA ASP A 109 2.02 10.68 -27.27
C ASP A 109 3.28 11.19 -27.98
N THR A 110 3.98 10.31 -28.71
CA THR A 110 5.07 10.67 -29.60
C THR A 110 5.23 9.67 -30.73
N ALA A 111 5.87 10.08 -31.81
CA ALA A 111 6.08 9.27 -33.00
C ALA A 111 7.28 8.32 -32.84
N ALA A 112 7.21 7.15 -33.49
CA ALA A 112 8.38 6.30 -33.67
C ALA A 112 9.36 6.97 -34.66
N VAL A 113 10.66 6.90 -34.39
CA VAL A 113 11.71 7.51 -35.23
C VAL A 113 12.81 6.52 -35.55
N VAL A 114 13.60 6.79 -36.59
CA VAL A 114 14.83 6.04 -36.85
C VAL A 114 16.01 6.86 -36.35
N ARG A 115 16.81 6.28 -35.46
CA ARG A 115 18.04 6.89 -34.93
C ARG A 115 19.14 5.85 -34.89
N SER A 116 20.33 6.20 -35.37
CA SER A 116 21.49 5.29 -35.42
C SER A 116 21.16 3.94 -36.09
N SER A 117 20.40 3.97 -37.18
CA SER A 117 19.94 2.76 -37.90
C SER A 117 19.11 1.78 -37.04
N ARG A 118 18.46 2.26 -35.99
CA ARG A 118 17.50 1.52 -35.17
C ARG A 118 16.17 2.24 -35.13
N THR A 119 15.10 1.46 -35.17
CA THR A 119 13.73 1.94 -34.91
C THR A 119 13.60 2.20 -33.41
N MET A 120 13.34 3.45 -33.07
CA MET A 120 13.12 3.92 -31.72
C MET A 120 11.62 4.13 -31.51
N VAL A 121 11.05 3.45 -30.52
CA VAL A 121 9.60 3.44 -30.28
C VAL A 121 9.28 4.00 -28.89
N PRO A 122 8.11 4.62 -28.68
CA PRO A 122 7.68 5.08 -27.37
C PRO A 122 7.51 3.88 -26.43
N LEU A 123 8.38 3.75 -25.43
CA LEU A 123 8.43 2.53 -24.63
C LEU A 123 7.10 2.22 -23.95
N ARG A 124 6.51 3.21 -23.30
CA ARG A 124 5.27 3.04 -22.53
C ARG A 124 4.14 2.50 -23.41
N PHE A 125 3.97 3.10 -24.60
CA PHE A 125 2.95 2.68 -25.55
C PHE A 125 3.14 1.21 -25.98
N ILE A 126 4.37 0.80 -26.28
CA ILE A 126 4.66 -0.58 -26.67
C ILE A 126 4.52 -1.54 -25.50
N GLY A 127 5.12 -1.23 -24.35
CA GLY A 127 5.10 -2.10 -23.17
C GLY A 127 3.68 -2.35 -22.66
N GLU A 128 2.87 -1.30 -22.48
CA GLU A 128 1.49 -1.44 -22.00
C GLU A 128 0.62 -2.24 -22.97
N ASN A 129 0.77 -1.99 -24.28
CA ASN A 129 0.04 -2.75 -25.28
C ASN A 129 0.52 -4.20 -25.38
N LEU A 130 1.77 -4.50 -25.04
CA LEU A 130 2.28 -5.87 -24.93
C LEU A 130 2.07 -6.49 -23.53
N ASN A 131 1.13 -5.96 -22.74
CA ASN A 131 0.75 -6.47 -21.43
C ASN A 131 1.90 -6.40 -20.39
N CYS A 132 2.68 -5.34 -20.44
CA CYS A 132 3.71 -5.04 -19.45
C CYS A 132 3.36 -3.79 -18.67
N LYS A 133 3.73 -3.75 -17.38
CA LYS A 133 3.79 -2.51 -16.61
C LYS A 133 5.09 -1.80 -16.93
N VAL A 134 5.06 -0.49 -17.19
CA VAL A 134 6.25 0.33 -17.48
C VAL A 134 6.34 1.47 -16.47
N ASP A 135 7.34 1.43 -15.59
CA ASP A 135 7.64 2.45 -14.61
C ASP A 135 8.89 3.25 -15.05
N TRP A 136 8.89 4.57 -14.84
CA TRP A 136 10.05 5.45 -15.05
C TRP A 136 10.55 5.91 -13.70
N GLU A 137 11.83 5.66 -13.42
CA GLU A 137 12.53 6.12 -12.22
C GLU A 137 13.41 7.33 -12.58
N PRO A 138 12.96 8.57 -12.28
CA PRO A 138 13.65 9.79 -12.69
C PRO A 138 15.06 9.92 -12.11
N ASP A 139 15.26 9.50 -10.85
CA ASP A 139 16.54 9.69 -10.15
C ASP A 139 17.61 8.72 -10.68
N GLU A 140 17.21 7.52 -11.08
CA GLU A 140 18.08 6.52 -11.71
C GLU A 140 18.18 6.69 -13.23
N ARG A 141 17.34 7.54 -13.81
CA ARG A 141 17.10 7.64 -15.26
C ARG A 141 16.87 6.27 -15.88
N ALA A 142 16.01 5.47 -15.25
CA ALA A 142 15.78 4.08 -15.63
C ALA A 142 14.32 3.82 -15.96
N VAL A 143 14.08 2.93 -16.92
CA VAL A 143 12.76 2.35 -17.19
C VAL A 143 12.72 0.91 -16.69
N TYR A 144 11.69 0.60 -15.93
CA TYR A 144 11.43 -0.74 -15.39
C TYR A 144 10.19 -1.32 -16.05
N ILE A 145 10.33 -2.49 -16.65
CA ILE A 145 9.28 -3.17 -17.39
C ILE A 145 9.01 -4.49 -16.68
N LYS A 146 7.75 -4.75 -16.33
CA LYS A 146 7.34 -6.01 -15.70
C LYS A 146 6.28 -6.70 -16.54
N LYS A 147 6.52 -7.94 -16.95
CA LYS A 147 5.55 -8.73 -17.71
C LYS A 147 4.35 -9.05 -16.84
N ILE A 148 3.15 -8.80 -17.35
CA ILE A 148 1.90 -9.23 -16.72
C ILE A 148 1.50 -10.55 -17.39
N THR A 149 1.78 -11.67 -16.73
CA THR A 149 1.38 -12.99 -17.24
C THR A 149 -0.03 -13.32 -16.75
N PRO A 150 -0.99 -13.64 -17.64
CA PRO A 150 -2.31 -14.09 -17.23
C PRO A 150 -2.24 -15.34 -16.34
N PRO A 151 -3.11 -15.48 -15.33
CA PRO A 151 -3.17 -16.68 -14.49
C PRO A 151 -3.37 -17.94 -15.33
N GLN A 152 -2.67 -19.03 -15.00
CA GLN A 152 -2.85 -20.31 -15.69
C GLN A 152 -4.10 -21.02 -15.17
N VAL A 153 -5.07 -21.29 -16.06
CA VAL A 153 -6.30 -22.02 -15.73
C VAL A 153 -6.02 -23.52 -15.74
N GLN A 154 -6.24 -24.18 -14.62
CA GLN A 154 -6.02 -25.62 -14.40
C GLN A 154 -7.28 -26.47 -14.65
N GLY A 155 -8.45 -25.85 -14.79
CA GLY A 155 -9.71 -26.54 -15.05
C GLY A 155 -10.92 -25.62 -14.86
N GLN A 156 -12.12 -26.19 -14.84
CA GLN A 156 -13.35 -25.46 -14.55
C GLN A 156 -14.22 -26.21 -13.54
N VAL A 157 -14.92 -25.44 -12.71
CA VAL A 157 -15.93 -25.94 -11.78
C VAL A 157 -17.26 -25.25 -12.03
N THR A 158 -18.36 -26.00 -11.88
CA THR A 158 -19.73 -25.48 -12.00
C THR A 158 -20.40 -25.49 -10.63
N VAL A 159 -20.95 -24.35 -10.22
CA VAL A 159 -21.61 -24.21 -8.92
C VAL A 159 -22.90 -25.02 -8.85
N THR A 160 -23.04 -25.90 -7.86
CA THR A 160 -24.23 -26.74 -7.66
C THR A 160 -25.13 -26.30 -6.51
N ALA A 161 -24.66 -25.44 -5.62
CA ALA A 161 -25.50 -24.80 -4.61
C ALA A 161 -26.38 -23.69 -5.21
N SER A 162 -27.52 -23.37 -4.58
CA SER A 162 -28.41 -22.27 -5.02
C SER A 162 -27.68 -20.92 -5.04
N ARG A 163 -26.85 -20.68 -4.01
CA ARG A 163 -25.81 -19.64 -3.97
C ARG A 163 -24.56 -20.19 -3.30
N ALA A 164 -23.39 -19.91 -3.85
CA ALA A 164 -22.11 -20.32 -3.29
C ALA A 164 -21.27 -19.11 -2.88
N ASN A 165 -20.66 -19.21 -1.70
CA ASN A 165 -19.73 -18.20 -1.20
C ASN A 165 -18.38 -18.33 -1.91
N ILE A 166 -17.89 -17.21 -2.44
CA ILE A 166 -16.51 -17.04 -2.88
C ILE A 166 -15.76 -16.30 -1.77
N ARG A 167 -14.64 -16.87 -1.34
CA ARG A 167 -13.92 -16.43 -0.15
C ARG A 167 -12.51 -15.98 -0.47
N ARG A 168 -11.90 -15.22 0.43
CA ARG A 168 -10.53 -14.69 0.25
C ARG A 168 -9.49 -15.79 0.43
N ASP A 169 -9.86 -16.84 1.16
CA ASP A 169 -9.05 -17.98 1.57
C ASP A 169 -9.93 -19.26 1.68
N PRO A 170 -9.35 -20.49 1.62
CA PRO A 170 -10.09 -21.75 1.64
C PRO A 170 -10.58 -22.13 3.04
N SER A 171 -11.46 -21.31 3.62
CA SER A 171 -11.96 -21.45 4.99
C SER A 171 -13.43 -21.08 5.11
N THR A 172 -14.18 -21.75 5.99
CA THR A 172 -15.55 -21.34 6.33
C THR A 172 -15.63 -20.24 7.39
N ASN A 173 -14.51 -19.87 8.03
CA ASN A 173 -14.49 -19.05 9.24
C ASN A 173 -14.48 -17.53 9.00
N ASN A 174 -14.29 -17.11 7.75
CA ASN A 174 -14.28 -15.71 7.34
C ASN A 174 -15.58 -15.33 6.61
N ASP A 175 -15.87 -14.03 6.50
CA ASP A 175 -16.98 -13.57 5.67
C ASP A 175 -16.69 -13.81 4.17
N PRO A 176 -17.69 -14.18 3.35
CA PRO A 176 -17.53 -14.29 1.91
C PRO A 176 -17.12 -12.95 1.28
N VAL A 177 -16.22 -13.00 0.30
CA VAL A 177 -15.82 -11.85 -0.52
C VAL A 177 -16.94 -11.49 -1.49
N THR A 178 -17.61 -12.51 -2.03
CA THR A 178 -18.79 -12.38 -2.87
C THR A 178 -19.57 -13.69 -2.89
N GLN A 179 -20.71 -13.71 -3.57
CA GLN A 179 -21.51 -14.92 -3.83
C GLN A 179 -21.71 -15.10 -5.33
N VAL A 180 -21.80 -16.35 -5.77
CA VAL A 180 -22.10 -16.73 -7.14
C VAL A 180 -23.30 -17.67 -7.16
N ASP A 181 -24.11 -17.58 -8.20
CA ASP A 181 -25.35 -18.35 -8.31
C ASP A 181 -25.10 -19.76 -8.86
N ASN A 182 -26.09 -20.63 -8.66
CA ASN A 182 -26.15 -21.96 -9.25
C ASN A 182 -25.86 -21.92 -10.76
N GLY A 183 -25.09 -22.89 -11.26
CA GLY A 183 -24.72 -23.01 -12.66
C GLY A 183 -23.61 -22.07 -13.11
N THR A 184 -23.08 -21.20 -12.23
CA THR A 184 -21.91 -20.37 -12.55
C THR A 184 -20.71 -21.28 -12.82
N VAL A 185 -20.09 -21.11 -13.98
CA VAL A 185 -18.84 -21.79 -14.35
C VAL A 185 -17.68 -20.87 -13.98
N LEU A 186 -16.71 -21.41 -13.25
CA LEU A 186 -15.54 -20.68 -12.77
C LEU A 186 -14.26 -21.38 -13.21
N ASP A 187 -13.30 -20.60 -13.70
CA ASP A 187 -11.97 -21.08 -14.04
C ASP A 187 -11.18 -21.36 -12.77
N VAL A 188 -10.70 -22.59 -12.62
CA VAL A 188 -9.89 -23.02 -11.49
C VAL A 188 -8.44 -22.65 -11.73
N LEU A 189 -7.84 -21.93 -10.80
CA LEU A 189 -6.42 -21.55 -10.80
C LEU A 189 -5.57 -22.51 -9.96
N GLY A 190 -6.20 -23.26 -9.04
CA GLY A 190 -5.56 -24.24 -8.16
C GLY A 190 -6.56 -24.86 -7.17
N SER A 191 -6.07 -25.75 -6.30
CA SER A 191 -6.89 -26.36 -5.25
C SER A 191 -6.10 -26.55 -3.97
N SER A 192 -6.76 -26.42 -2.81
CA SER A 192 -6.15 -26.62 -1.50
C SER A 192 -7.22 -27.01 -0.47
N GLY A 193 -6.95 -28.07 0.31
CA GLY A 193 -7.79 -28.42 1.48
C GLY A 193 -9.27 -28.66 1.18
N GLY A 194 -9.62 -29.18 -0.01
CA GLY A 194 -11.01 -29.37 -0.42
C GLY A 194 -11.68 -28.12 -1.01
N TRP A 195 -10.92 -27.07 -1.32
CA TRP A 195 -11.39 -25.86 -1.99
C TRP A 195 -10.71 -25.69 -3.34
N TYR A 196 -11.38 -24.97 -4.24
CA TYR A 196 -10.82 -24.51 -5.51
C TYR A 196 -10.56 -23.02 -5.45
N GLU A 197 -9.34 -22.60 -5.80
CA GLU A 197 -9.05 -21.21 -6.14
C GLU A 197 -9.60 -20.96 -7.54
N VAL A 198 -10.43 -19.93 -7.67
CA VAL A 198 -11.20 -19.62 -8.86
C VAL A 198 -11.00 -18.18 -9.31
N LEU A 199 -10.96 -17.98 -10.61
CA LEU A 199 -10.94 -16.66 -11.23
C LEU A 199 -12.37 -16.19 -11.46
N LEU A 200 -12.68 -15.01 -10.95
CA LEU A 200 -13.96 -14.34 -11.14
C LEU A 200 -13.96 -13.53 -12.44
N LYS A 201 -15.16 -13.23 -12.97
CA LYS A 201 -15.33 -12.45 -14.21
C LYS A 201 -14.69 -11.07 -14.17
N ASN A 202 -14.54 -10.48 -12.98
CA ASN A 202 -13.87 -9.19 -12.77
C ASN A 202 -12.33 -9.30 -12.71
N GLY A 203 -11.76 -10.51 -12.89
CA GLY A 203 -10.34 -10.79 -12.84
C GLY A 203 -9.79 -11.00 -11.43
N GLU A 204 -10.62 -10.89 -10.39
CA GLU A 204 -10.23 -11.20 -9.01
C GLU A 204 -10.20 -12.71 -8.76
N ARG A 205 -9.46 -13.11 -7.73
CA ARG A 205 -9.35 -14.50 -7.29
C ARG A 205 -10.16 -14.71 -6.02
N GLY A 206 -10.68 -15.92 -5.85
CA GLY A 206 -11.29 -16.32 -4.60
C GLY A 206 -11.36 -17.83 -4.46
N TRP A 207 -11.89 -18.31 -3.35
CA TRP A 207 -11.96 -19.73 -3.02
C TRP A 207 -13.40 -20.18 -2.90
N ILE A 208 -13.72 -21.29 -3.54
CA ILE A 208 -15.03 -21.95 -3.46
C ILE A 208 -14.89 -23.36 -2.90
N PHE A 209 -15.82 -23.76 -2.03
CA PHE A 209 -15.75 -25.06 -1.38
C PHE A 209 -16.07 -26.17 -2.38
N GLY A 210 -15.26 -27.24 -2.37
CA GLY A 210 -15.30 -28.29 -3.37
C GLY A 210 -16.60 -29.08 -3.39
N GLU A 211 -17.31 -29.19 -2.26
CA GLU A 211 -18.56 -29.96 -2.15
C GLU A 211 -19.78 -29.26 -2.78
N ILE A 212 -19.68 -27.96 -3.06
CA ILE A 212 -20.76 -27.15 -3.64
C ILE A 212 -20.52 -26.83 -5.11
N VAL A 213 -19.58 -27.53 -5.74
CA VAL A 213 -19.28 -27.44 -7.17
C VAL A 213 -19.06 -28.82 -7.77
N THR A 214 -19.27 -28.95 -9.08
CA THR A 214 -18.89 -30.14 -9.84
C THR A 214 -17.80 -29.79 -10.83
N THR A 215 -16.83 -30.68 -10.98
CA THR A 215 -15.85 -30.60 -12.07
C THR A 215 -16.52 -31.14 -13.34
N GLY A 216 -16.12 -30.67 -14.52
CA GLY A 216 -16.80 -30.92 -15.80
C GLY A 216 -16.94 -32.37 -16.28
N LYS A 217 -16.74 -33.39 -15.44
CA LYS A 217 -17.03 -34.81 -15.74
C LYS A 217 -18.42 -35.28 -15.29
N ASP A 218 -19.10 -34.58 -14.38
CA ASP A 218 -20.36 -35.06 -13.76
C ASP A 218 -21.56 -34.10 -13.88
N SER A 219 -21.62 -33.26 -14.93
CA SER A 219 -22.81 -32.43 -15.19
C SER A 219 -23.91 -33.23 -15.92
N PRO A 220 -25.19 -33.20 -15.49
CA PRO A 220 -26.29 -33.74 -16.29
C PRO A 220 -26.49 -32.94 -17.59
N PRO A 221 -27.04 -33.55 -18.67
CA PRO A 221 -26.85 -33.06 -20.03
C PRO A 221 -27.52 -31.71 -20.31
N LYS A 222 -26.80 -30.87 -21.07
CA LYS A 222 -27.27 -29.64 -21.71
C LYS A 222 -28.53 -29.90 -22.55
N LYS A 223 -29.51 -29.00 -22.44
CA LYS A 223 -30.46 -28.73 -23.53
C LYS A 223 -29.86 -27.63 -24.40
N ASP A 224 -29.79 -27.91 -25.70
CA ASP A 224 -29.27 -27.01 -26.73
C ASP A 224 -30.15 -25.75 -26.94
N PRO A 225 -29.56 -24.67 -27.48
CA PRO A 225 -30.17 -23.34 -27.55
C PRO A 225 -31.03 -23.15 -28.81
N PRO A 226 -32.03 -22.26 -28.83
CA PRO A 226 -32.55 -21.72 -30.07
C PRO A 226 -31.71 -20.54 -30.56
N GLU A 227 -31.58 -20.48 -31.88
CA GLU A 227 -30.81 -19.56 -32.71
C GLU A 227 -31.21 -18.08 -32.59
N ASP A 228 -30.23 -17.25 -32.95
CA ASP A 228 -30.31 -15.82 -33.25
C ASP A 228 -31.32 -15.53 -34.39
N PRO A 229 -31.95 -14.35 -34.43
CA PRO A 229 -31.61 -13.48 -35.54
C PRO A 229 -31.52 -11.99 -35.17
N ALA A 230 -30.35 -11.43 -35.51
CA ALA A 230 -30.14 -10.28 -36.40
C ALA A 230 -30.75 -8.90 -36.07
N GLU A 231 -29.80 -7.96 -35.99
CA GLU A 231 -29.79 -6.55 -36.44
C GLU A 231 -30.57 -5.43 -35.72
N LYS A 232 -29.81 -4.35 -35.51
CA LYS A 232 -30.08 -3.05 -34.87
C LYS A 232 -31.33 -2.33 -35.41
N PRO A 233 -31.93 -1.44 -34.58
CA PRO A 233 -31.55 -0.02 -34.69
C PRO A 233 -31.25 0.62 -33.32
N SER A 234 -30.31 1.56 -33.30
CA SER A 234 -30.21 2.59 -32.24
C SER A 234 -30.90 3.88 -32.72
N PRO A 235 -31.25 4.86 -31.87
CA PRO A 235 -31.71 4.86 -30.47
C PRO A 235 -33.09 5.59 -30.33
N PRO A 236 -33.60 5.82 -29.11
CA PRO A 236 -33.59 7.22 -28.70
C PRO A 236 -33.10 7.44 -27.26
N THR A 237 -32.46 8.59 -27.09
CA THR A 237 -32.16 9.31 -25.86
C THR A 237 -33.37 9.37 -24.90
N ALA A 238 -33.20 8.94 -23.65
CA ALA A 238 -33.81 9.46 -22.40
C ALA A 238 -33.25 8.62 -21.22
N ALA A 239 -32.44 9.15 -20.30
CA ALA A 239 -32.86 9.91 -19.12
C ALA A 239 -33.97 9.19 -18.32
N GLY A 240 -33.59 8.27 -17.42
CA GLY A 240 -34.47 7.66 -16.43
C GLY A 240 -33.85 7.80 -15.04
N GLY A 241 -34.36 8.74 -14.24
CA GLY A 241 -33.80 9.10 -12.93
C GLY A 241 -34.04 8.03 -11.86
N THR A 242 -33.00 7.76 -11.06
CA THR A 242 -33.05 6.88 -9.89
C THR A 242 -33.37 7.68 -8.63
N SER A 243 -34.59 8.20 -8.50
CA SER A 243 -34.98 8.90 -7.27
C SER A 243 -35.38 7.90 -6.18
N GLY A 244 -34.60 7.80 -5.11
CA GLY A 244 -35.00 7.12 -3.86
C GLY A 244 -34.07 6.00 -3.34
N ARG A 245 -32.94 5.71 -4.00
CA ARG A 245 -31.96 4.74 -3.51
C ARG A 245 -30.82 5.43 -2.76
N THR A 246 -30.38 4.83 -1.66
CA THR A 246 -29.27 5.34 -0.84
C THR A 246 -28.16 4.29 -0.77
N ALA A 247 -26.93 4.68 -1.09
CA ALA A 247 -25.73 3.85 -0.96
C ALA A 247 -25.06 4.12 0.40
N VAL A 248 -24.93 3.10 1.24
CA VAL A 248 -24.30 3.19 2.57
C VAL A 248 -22.91 2.56 2.53
N VAL A 249 -21.86 3.32 2.79
CA VAL A 249 -20.48 2.80 2.74
C VAL A 249 -20.27 1.72 3.81
N VAL A 250 -19.81 0.53 3.42
CA VAL A 250 -19.65 -0.61 4.34
C VAL A 250 -18.19 -0.89 4.75
N GLY A 251 -17.22 -0.48 3.92
CA GLY A 251 -15.78 -0.55 4.22
C GLY A 251 -15.30 0.65 5.06
N ASN A 252 -14.13 0.53 5.70
CA ASN A 252 -13.56 1.62 6.54
C ASN A 252 -13.49 2.96 5.79
N SER A 253 -13.17 2.91 4.50
CA SER A 253 -13.26 4.03 3.57
C SER A 253 -13.53 3.55 2.14
N ALA A 254 -14.00 4.46 1.29
CA ALA A 254 -14.34 4.23 -0.11
C ALA A 254 -14.06 5.48 -0.93
N ASN A 255 -13.33 5.32 -2.04
CA ASN A 255 -13.02 6.42 -2.94
C ASN A 255 -14.24 6.82 -3.79
N ILE A 256 -14.57 8.11 -3.82
CA ILE A 256 -15.52 8.72 -4.73
C ILE A 256 -14.73 9.32 -5.91
N ARG A 257 -15.02 8.86 -7.13
CA ARG A 257 -14.21 9.14 -8.31
C ARG A 257 -14.94 9.99 -9.35
N GLN A 258 -14.19 10.59 -10.27
CA GLN A 258 -14.79 11.35 -11.38
C GLN A 258 -15.60 10.49 -12.37
N GLY A 259 -15.38 9.17 -12.39
CA GLY A 259 -16.07 8.24 -13.28
C GLY A 259 -16.14 6.81 -12.73
N PRO A 260 -16.96 5.94 -13.33
CA PRO A 260 -17.29 4.59 -12.84
C PRO A 260 -16.19 3.55 -13.13
N SER A 261 -14.96 3.85 -12.69
CA SER A 261 -13.85 2.90 -12.71
C SER A 261 -12.77 3.30 -11.71
N THR A 262 -11.94 2.35 -11.32
CA THR A 262 -10.77 2.61 -10.45
C THR A 262 -9.69 3.46 -11.12
N ASN A 263 -9.77 3.67 -12.44
CA ASN A 263 -8.83 4.47 -13.22
C ASN A 263 -9.20 5.96 -13.27
N HIS A 264 -10.41 6.34 -12.85
CA HIS A 264 -10.77 7.75 -12.74
C HIS A 264 -10.16 8.40 -11.50
N PRO A 265 -9.74 9.67 -11.59
CA PRO A 265 -9.23 10.42 -10.45
C PRO A 265 -10.19 10.37 -9.27
N ILE A 266 -9.61 10.25 -8.07
CA ILE A 266 -10.35 10.36 -6.82
C ILE A 266 -10.73 11.83 -6.66
N LEU A 267 -12.02 12.10 -6.50
CA LEU A 267 -12.53 13.42 -6.13
C LEU A 267 -12.34 13.64 -4.64
N TYR A 268 -12.75 12.66 -3.84
CA TYR A 268 -12.62 12.63 -2.39
C TYR A 268 -12.89 11.21 -1.87
N GLU A 269 -12.67 10.98 -0.57
CA GLU A 269 -12.92 9.70 0.09
C GLU A 269 -14.16 9.80 1.01
N SER A 270 -14.93 8.72 1.09
CA SER A 270 -16.12 8.58 1.94
C SER A 270 -15.90 7.45 2.94
N PHE A 271 -16.46 7.56 4.15
CA PHE A 271 -16.15 6.65 5.26
C PHE A 271 -17.32 5.73 5.60
N LYS A 272 -17.01 4.63 6.29
CA LYS A 272 -18.00 3.64 6.75
C LYS A 272 -19.23 4.30 7.39
N GLY A 273 -20.41 3.84 7.02
CA GLY A 273 -21.69 4.32 7.50
C GLY A 273 -22.21 5.57 6.78
N ARG A 274 -21.44 6.21 5.89
CA ARG A 274 -21.92 7.37 5.13
C ARG A 274 -23.01 6.94 4.15
N GLU A 275 -24.13 7.65 4.20
CA GLU A 275 -25.25 7.48 3.27
C GLU A 275 -25.14 8.49 2.13
N LEU A 276 -25.16 8.01 0.89
CA LEU A 276 -25.03 8.81 -0.30
C LEU A 276 -26.25 8.58 -1.20
N GLU A 277 -26.83 9.67 -1.71
CA GLU A 277 -27.93 9.58 -2.66
C GLU A 277 -27.43 8.96 -3.97
N VAL A 278 -28.08 7.90 -4.45
CA VAL A 278 -27.75 7.27 -5.73
C VAL A 278 -28.46 8.02 -6.84
N LEU A 279 -27.69 8.74 -7.65
CA LEU A 279 -28.18 9.54 -8.77
C LEU A 279 -28.22 8.77 -10.09
N ASP A 280 -27.34 7.79 -10.25
CA ASP A 280 -27.21 6.97 -11.45
C ASP A 280 -26.48 5.66 -11.14
N GLU A 281 -26.55 4.70 -12.06
CA GLU A 281 -25.86 3.41 -11.97
C GLU A 281 -25.28 3.01 -13.32
N GLN A 282 -23.99 2.70 -13.34
CA GLN A 282 -23.31 2.24 -14.55
C GLN A 282 -22.44 1.03 -14.23
N GLY A 283 -22.92 -0.15 -14.65
CA GLY A 283 -22.28 -1.42 -14.32
C GLY A 283 -22.33 -1.65 -12.80
N THR A 284 -21.17 -1.88 -12.19
CA THR A 284 -21.03 -2.10 -10.74
C THR A 284 -20.76 -0.81 -9.96
N TRP A 285 -21.02 0.37 -10.54
CA TRP A 285 -20.73 1.66 -9.94
C TRP A 285 -21.99 2.49 -9.78
N TYR A 286 -22.08 3.19 -8.67
CA TYR A 286 -23.16 4.13 -8.38
C TYR A 286 -22.62 5.54 -8.49
N LYS A 287 -23.28 6.37 -9.31
CA LYS A 287 -23.08 7.82 -9.24
C LYS A 287 -23.81 8.29 -8.00
N VAL A 288 -23.06 8.90 -7.11
CA VAL A 288 -23.52 9.25 -5.78
C VAL A 288 -23.28 10.72 -5.50
N LYS A 289 -24.15 11.27 -4.67
CA LYS A 289 -24.04 12.64 -4.18
C LYS A 289 -24.29 12.69 -2.70
N ASP A 290 -23.48 13.49 -2.04
CA ASP A 290 -23.71 13.94 -0.68
C ASP A 290 -24.16 15.40 -0.72
N ARG A 291 -24.87 15.86 0.32
CA ARG A 291 -25.57 17.16 0.37
C ARG A 291 -24.71 18.36 -0.05
N ASN A 292 -23.40 18.30 0.20
CA ASN A 292 -22.42 19.36 -0.08
C ASN A 292 -21.14 18.88 -0.82
N SER A 293 -21.14 17.69 -1.43
CA SER A 293 -19.98 17.18 -2.18
C SER A 293 -20.19 17.25 -3.69
N PRO A 294 -19.12 17.33 -4.50
CA PRO A 294 -19.21 17.08 -5.93
C PRO A 294 -19.82 15.71 -6.19
N GLU A 295 -20.63 15.58 -7.23
CA GLU A 295 -21.11 14.27 -7.68
C GLU A 295 -19.92 13.42 -8.15
N GLY A 296 -19.92 12.16 -7.75
CA GLY A 296 -18.87 11.23 -8.18
C GLY A 296 -19.35 9.80 -8.13
N TRP A 297 -18.46 8.87 -8.43
CA TRP A 297 -18.78 7.46 -8.59
C TRP A 297 -18.14 6.64 -7.48
N ILE A 298 -18.94 5.81 -6.82
CA ILE A 298 -18.51 4.84 -5.82
C ILE A 298 -18.70 3.43 -6.35
N ALA A 299 -17.77 2.55 -6.02
CA ALA A 299 -17.86 1.16 -6.37
C ALA A 299 -18.95 0.46 -5.55
N GLY A 300 -19.83 -0.28 -6.22
CA GLY A 300 -20.99 -0.94 -5.63
C GLY A 300 -20.64 -1.97 -4.56
N TRP A 301 -19.47 -2.60 -4.64
CA TRP A 301 -18.98 -3.54 -3.62
C TRP A 301 -18.47 -2.87 -2.34
N LEU A 302 -18.38 -1.53 -2.31
CA LEU A 302 -18.01 -0.77 -1.12
C LEU A 302 -19.23 -0.18 -0.40
N VAL A 303 -20.44 -0.42 -0.91
CA VAL A 303 -21.69 0.14 -0.38
C VAL A 303 -22.79 -0.91 -0.26
N ALA A 304 -23.67 -0.74 0.72
CA ALA A 304 -24.95 -1.43 0.81
C ALA A 304 -26.05 -0.51 0.28
N ILE A 305 -26.88 -0.98 -0.66
CA ILE A 305 -27.99 -0.19 -1.20
C ILE A 305 -29.22 -0.37 -0.31
N LYS A 306 -29.79 0.76 0.13
CA LYS A 306 -31.10 0.85 0.77
C LYS A 306 -32.11 1.34 -0.27
N GLU A 307 -33.13 0.55 -0.54
CA GLU A 307 -34.28 0.95 -1.33
C GLU A 307 -35.20 1.83 -0.49
N GLY A 308 -35.51 3.05 -0.96
CA GLY A 308 -36.54 3.89 -0.36
C GLY A 308 -37.92 3.33 -0.66
N SER A 309 -38.79 3.23 0.35
CA SER A 309 -40.20 2.89 0.11
C SER A 309 -40.87 4.02 -0.66
N SER A 310 -41.49 3.67 -1.79
CA SER A 310 -42.34 4.57 -2.55
C SER A 310 -43.57 4.92 -1.71
N LEU A 311 -43.60 6.12 -1.13
CA LEU A 311 -44.83 6.69 -0.56
C LEU A 311 -45.79 7.03 -1.70
N SER A 312 -46.97 6.41 -1.64
CA SER A 312 -48.12 6.69 -2.50
C SER A 312 -48.50 8.17 -2.48
N LYS A 313 -48.81 8.71 -3.66
CA LYS A 313 -49.45 10.02 -3.84
C LYS A 313 -50.70 10.14 -2.95
N GLY A 314 -50.62 11.02 -1.96
CA GLY A 314 -51.75 11.57 -1.22
C GLY A 314 -51.76 13.09 -1.39
N THR A 315 -52.89 13.61 -1.83
CA THR A 315 -53.18 15.00 -2.17
C THR A 315 -53.10 15.98 -0.99
N GLY A 316 -52.55 17.18 -1.25
CA GLY A 316 -52.96 18.45 -0.65
C GLY A 316 -52.58 18.71 0.80
N GLY A 317 -51.58 19.57 1.02
CA GLY A 317 -51.30 20.15 2.32
C GLY A 317 -49.99 20.95 2.33
N ASP A 318 -50.10 22.26 2.14
CA ASP A 318 -49.04 23.23 2.34
C ASP A 318 -48.37 23.05 3.71
N SER A 319 -47.08 22.70 3.72
CA SER A 319 -46.21 22.90 4.87
C SER A 319 -44.75 22.97 4.44
N SER A 320 -44.08 24.02 4.89
CA SER A 320 -42.75 24.44 4.47
C SER A 320 -41.66 23.90 5.40
N ARG A 321 -40.47 23.63 4.80
CA ARG A 321 -39.12 23.56 5.39
C ARG A 321 -38.89 22.68 6.63
N GLY A 322 -38.19 21.55 6.43
CA GLY A 322 -37.58 20.78 7.52
C GLY A 322 -36.54 19.77 7.02
N GLY A 323 -35.38 20.24 6.54
CA GLY A 323 -34.23 19.37 6.28
C GLY A 323 -33.25 19.46 7.45
N GLU A 324 -33.26 18.47 8.35
CA GLU A 324 -32.56 18.46 9.64
C GLU A 324 -31.16 19.11 9.60
N THR A 325 -31.01 20.18 10.36
CA THR A 325 -29.78 20.98 10.53
C THR A 325 -29.17 20.65 11.90
N THR A 326 -27.84 20.61 12.04
CA THR A 326 -27.18 20.53 13.36
C THR A 326 -27.63 21.65 14.30
N GLY A 327 -28.12 22.77 13.74
CA GLY A 327 -28.83 23.80 14.48
C GLY A 327 -27.85 24.81 15.05
N ARG A 328 -27.87 25.05 16.36
CA ARG A 328 -26.95 25.98 17.03
C ARG A 328 -25.90 25.23 17.83
N ILE A 329 -24.65 25.68 17.77
CA ILE A 329 -23.65 25.32 18.78
C ILE A 329 -24.07 25.99 20.07
N THR A 330 -24.40 25.20 21.08
CA THR A 330 -24.94 25.67 22.36
C THR A 330 -23.86 25.83 23.41
N GLU A 331 -22.79 25.03 23.32
CA GLU A 331 -21.72 25.05 24.31
C GLU A 331 -20.39 24.67 23.67
N PHE A 332 -19.31 25.28 24.15
CA PHE A 332 -17.94 24.88 23.86
C PHE A 332 -17.09 25.01 25.12
N TYR A 333 -16.40 23.94 25.49
CA TYR A 333 -15.41 23.94 26.57
C TYR A 333 -14.31 22.93 26.28
N HIS A 334 -13.26 22.93 27.11
CA HIS A 334 -12.11 22.05 26.93
C HIS A 334 -11.51 21.66 28.28
N ASP A 335 -10.90 20.48 28.31
CA ASP A 335 -10.08 19.98 29.41
C ASP A 335 -8.63 19.81 28.94
N ILE A 336 -7.67 20.15 29.82
CA ILE A 336 -6.22 20.06 29.50
C ILE A 336 -5.41 19.38 30.61
N SER A 337 -4.59 18.41 30.20
CA SER A 337 -3.53 17.82 31.01
C SER A 337 -2.15 18.16 30.42
N GLN A 338 -1.07 17.53 30.89
CA GLN A 338 0.23 17.66 30.24
C GLN A 338 0.26 16.99 28.87
N ASP A 339 -0.40 15.84 28.74
CA ASP A 339 -0.25 14.94 27.60
C ASP A 339 -1.48 14.96 26.66
N GLU A 340 -2.61 15.46 27.16
CA GLU A 340 -3.90 15.41 26.46
C GLU A 340 -4.63 16.76 26.50
N THR A 341 -5.41 17.02 25.45
CA THR A 341 -6.40 18.10 25.42
C THR A 341 -7.69 17.54 24.86
N THR A 342 -8.81 17.70 25.55
CA THR A 342 -10.12 17.30 25.03
C THR A 342 -10.97 18.54 24.82
N ALA A 343 -11.49 18.72 23.61
CA ALA A 343 -12.41 19.80 23.28
C ALA A 343 -13.83 19.24 23.12
N PHE A 344 -14.81 19.85 23.79
CA PHE A 344 -16.20 19.45 23.76
C PHE A 344 -17.03 20.52 23.03
N ILE A 345 -17.71 20.10 21.96
CA ILE A 345 -18.59 20.95 21.14
C ILE A 345 -20.00 20.39 21.27
N LYS A 346 -20.94 21.16 21.83
CA LYS A 346 -22.35 20.75 21.94
C LYS A 346 -23.23 21.55 21.00
N ALA A 347 -24.24 20.89 20.46
CA ALA A 347 -25.21 21.50 19.55
C ALA A 347 -26.66 21.14 19.93
N SER A 348 -27.60 21.98 19.48
CA SER A 348 -29.04 21.76 19.68
C SER A 348 -29.58 20.56 18.90
N GLY A 349 -28.91 20.17 17.81
CA GLY A 349 -29.26 19.03 16.96
C GLY A 349 -28.07 18.09 16.78
N GLU A 350 -28.28 17.02 16.02
CA GLU A 350 -27.23 16.04 15.73
C GLU A 350 -26.05 16.70 14.97
N ILE A 351 -24.85 16.52 15.50
CA ILE A 351 -23.62 17.09 14.98
C ILE A 351 -23.17 16.29 13.75
N LYS A 352 -23.13 16.99 12.62
CA LYS A 352 -22.47 16.53 11.39
C LYS A 352 -21.19 17.34 11.25
N TYR A 353 -20.05 16.68 11.13
CA TYR A 353 -18.76 17.35 11.04
C TYR A 353 -17.86 16.76 9.95
N GLN A 354 -16.93 17.58 9.48
CA GLN A 354 -15.76 17.16 8.72
C GLN A 354 -14.52 17.73 9.39
N TYR A 355 -13.36 17.12 9.17
CA TYR A 355 -12.11 17.69 9.67
C TYR A 355 -11.00 17.58 8.63
N ASN A 356 -9.99 18.43 8.76
CA ASN A 356 -8.77 18.37 7.99
C ASN A 356 -7.57 18.71 8.88
N THR A 357 -6.39 18.22 8.52
CA THR A 357 -5.13 18.60 9.17
C THR A 357 -4.32 19.50 8.25
N LEU A 358 -3.63 20.48 8.83
CA LEU A 358 -2.71 21.38 8.13
C LEU A 358 -1.38 21.35 8.85
N THR A 359 -0.28 21.43 8.10
CA THR A 359 1.08 21.59 8.66
C THR A 359 1.53 23.05 8.54
N ASN A 360 2.52 23.45 9.35
CA ASN A 360 3.13 24.79 9.35
C ASN A 360 2.19 25.99 9.65
N PRO A 361 1.74 26.19 10.90
CA PRO A 361 1.85 25.30 12.06
C PRO A 361 0.82 24.15 11.99
N ASP A 362 1.08 23.08 12.75
CA ASP A 362 0.19 21.94 12.86
C ASP A 362 -1.19 22.38 13.39
N ARG A 363 -2.24 22.04 12.64
CA ARG A 363 -3.62 22.39 12.96
C ARG A 363 -4.57 21.25 12.63
N VAL A 364 -5.54 21.01 13.50
CA VAL A 364 -6.76 20.26 13.19
C VAL A 364 -7.89 21.27 13.01
N VAL A 365 -8.50 21.28 11.83
CA VAL A 365 -9.64 22.13 11.49
C VAL A 365 -10.89 21.26 11.51
N VAL A 366 -11.90 21.63 12.28
CA VAL A 366 -13.16 20.89 12.41
C VAL A 366 -14.30 21.80 11.99
N ASP A 367 -15.01 21.42 10.94
CA ASP A 367 -16.19 22.14 10.44
C ASP A 367 -17.46 21.42 10.88
N ILE A 368 -18.30 22.11 11.64
CA ILE A 368 -19.63 21.64 11.99
C ILE A 368 -20.62 22.12 10.94
N LEU A 369 -21.20 21.17 10.22
CA LEU A 369 -22.04 21.37 9.03
C LEU A 369 -23.50 21.63 9.42
N GLY A 370 -24.16 22.56 8.76
CA GLY A 370 -25.56 22.90 9.07
C GLY A 370 -25.72 23.60 10.42
N ALA A 371 -24.68 24.28 10.92
CA ALA A 371 -24.65 24.89 12.24
C ALA A 371 -24.58 26.44 12.21
N ARG A 372 -25.05 27.06 13.28
CA ARG A 372 -24.80 28.46 13.66
C ARG A 372 -24.16 28.53 15.03
N LEU A 373 -23.34 29.55 15.28
CA LEU A 373 -22.96 29.86 16.65
C LEU A 373 -24.20 30.25 17.48
N GLY A 374 -24.25 29.74 18.71
CA GLY A 374 -25.19 30.22 19.72
C GLY A 374 -24.84 31.63 20.15
N ALA A 375 -25.81 32.39 20.67
CA ALA A 375 -25.62 33.79 21.04
C ALA A 375 -24.47 33.99 22.06
N ASP A 376 -24.28 33.05 22.99
CA ASP A 376 -23.22 33.09 24.01
C ASP A 376 -21.82 32.78 23.45
N LEU A 377 -21.78 32.24 22.23
CA LEU A 377 -20.58 31.93 21.46
C LEU A 377 -20.42 32.87 20.26
N ASP A 378 -21.27 33.89 20.12
CA ASP A 378 -21.24 34.80 18.96
C ASP A 378 -19.99 35.69 19.01
N GLY A 379 -19.24 35.70 17.91
CA GLY A 379 -17.90 36.30 17.80
C GLY A 379 -16.76 35.28 17.69
N ALA A 380 -15.71 35.63 16.93
CA ALA A 380 -14.52 34.80 16.84
C ALA A 380 -13.75 34.84 18.16
N LYS A 381 -13.60 33.70 18.85
CA LYS A 381 -12.76 33.60 20.04
C LYS A 381 -11.47 32.85 19.72
N SER A 382 -10.37 33.36 20.23
CA SER A 382 -9.06 32.71 20.28
C SER A 382 -8.75 32.42 21.74
N ILE A 383 -8.40 31.19 22.05
CA ILE A 383 -8.12 30.70 23.40
C ILE A 383 -6.72 30.12 23.38
N ASP A 384 -5.80 30.74 24.11
CA ASP A 384 -4.46 30.19 24.30
C ASP A 384 -4.46 29.19 25.45
N LEU A 385 -3.86 28.03 25.22
CA LEU A 385 -3.76 26.96 26.21
C LEU A 385 -2.34 26.94 26.80
N PRO A 386 -2.20 27.02 28.14
CA PRO A 386 -0.88 27.13 28.77
C PRO A 386 -0.08 25.83 28.78
N ARG A 387 -0.71 24.69 28.46
CA ARG A 387 -0.13 23.34 28.45
C ARG A 387 -0.97 22.39 27.61
N GLY A 388 -0.43 21.21 27.36
CA GLY A 388 -1.07 20.17 26.57
C GLY A 388 -0.64 20.20 25.11
N PRO A 389 -1.10 19.21 24.31
CA PRO A 389 -0.74 19.07 22.92
C PRO A 389 -1.29 20.18 22.03
N VAL A 390 -2.38 20.86 22.39
CA VAL A 390 -2.93 22.01 21.66
C VAL A 390 -2.50 23.29 22.38
N ASN A 391 -1.95 24.28 21.66
CA ASN A 391 -1.52 25.54 22.25
C ASN A 391 -2.48 26.70 21.97
N ASN A 392 -3.36 26.57 20.98
CA ASN A 392 -4.36 27.58 20.66
C ASN A 392 -5.63 26.95 20.06
N ILE A 393 -6.80 27.43 20.46
CA ILE A 393 -8.10 27.09 19.87
C ILE A 393 -8.76 28.33 19.32
N ARG A 394 -9.19 28.29 18.06
CA ARG A 394 -10.01 29.32 17.44
C ARG A 394 -11.32 28.75 16.98
N TYR A 395 -12.39 29.54 17.09
CA TYR A 395 -13.64 29.20 16.43
C TYR A 395 -14.35 30.43 15.90
N SER A 396 -15.15 30.25 14.84
CA SER A 396 -15.95 31.32 14.25
C SER A 396 -17.08 30.75 13.39
N GLN A 397 -18.07 31.59 13.09
CA GLN A 397 -19.02 31.34 12.00
C GLN A 397 -18.25 31.51 10.67
N PHE A 398 -17.77 30.40 10.10
CA PHE A 398 -16.95 30.42 8.89
C PHE A 398 -17.76 30.77 7.65
N ASP A 399 -18.97 30.23 7.58
CA ASP A 399 -19.93 30.52 6.52
C ASP A 399 -21.34 30.52 7.12
N ARG A 400 -22.28 31.11 6.38
CA ARG A 400 -23.54 30.48 5.99
C ARG A 400 -24.03 29.49 7.02
N ASP A 401 -23.77 28.22 6.72
CA ASP A 401 -24.17 27.04 7.48
C ASP A 401 -23.00 26.26 8.11
N ILE A 402 -21.86 26.91 8.37
CA ILE A 402 -20.65 26.23 8.89
C ILE A 402 -20.06 27.00 10.06
N VAL A 403 -19.92 26.30 11.20
CA VAL A 403 -19.08 26.76 12.32
C VAL A 403 -17.75 26.02 12.27
N ARG A 404 -16.64 26.75 12.21
CA ARG A 404 -15.29 26.18 12.14
C ARG A 404 -14.59 26.32 13.47
N PHE A 405 -14.03 25.23 13.96
CA PHE A 405 -13.04 25.18 15.03
C PHE A 405 -11.66 24.89 14.43
N VAL A 406 -10.62 25.51 14.97
CA VAL A 406 -9.22 25.34 14.56
C VAL A 406 -8.39 25.14 15.82
N PHE A 407 -7.83 23.95 15.97
CA PHE A 407 -6.96 23.56 17.08
C PHE A 407 -5.52 23.58 16.56
N GLN A 408 -4.69 24.49 17.06
CA GLN A 408 -3.31 24.65 16.65
C GLN A 408 -2.36 24.05 17.68
N SER A 409 -1.24 23.51 17.20
CA SER A 409 -0.12 23.06 18.02
C SER A 409 1.23 23.54 17.46
N THR A 410 2.24 23.57 18.33
CA THR A 410 3.65 23.76 17.98
C THR A 410 4.35 22.43 17.66
N LYS A 411 3.70 21.30 17.93
CA LYS A 411 4.17 19.95 17.63
C LYS A 411 3.13 19.21 16.78
N PRO A 412 3.51 18.13 16.09
CA PRO A 412 2.54 17.23 15.48
C PRO A 412 1.53 16.69 16.51
N ILE A 413 0.24 16.78 16.19
CA ILE A 413 -0.86 16.33 17.06
C ILE A 413 -1.79 15.36 16.33
N GLY A 414 -2.23 14.35 17.07
CA GLY A 414 -3.32 13.45 16.66
C GLY A 414 -4.66 13.97 17.17
N ALA A 415 -5.76 13.55 16.54
CA ALA A 415 -7.11 13.88 16.99
C ALA A 415 -8.02 12.65 16.89
N LYS A 416 -8.70 12.31 17.99
CA LYS A 416 -9.74 11.27 18.04
C LYS A 416 -11.09 11.92 18.33
N PHE A 417 -12.09 11.57 17.52
CA PHE A 417 -13.42 12.18 17.57
C PHE A 417 -14.44 11.18 18.12
N GLU A 418 -15.23 11.60 19.09
CA GLU A 418 -16.26 10.78 19.71
C GLU A 418 -17.57 11.57 19.80
N LEU A 419 -18.65 11.01 19.25
CA LEU A 419 -19.99 11.58 19.38
C LEU A 419 -20.67 11.03 20.64
N GLY A 420 -21.13 11.95 21.48
CA GLY A 420 -21.89 11.68 22.70
C GLY A 420 -23.31 12.24 22.60
N ASN A 421 -24.10 11.99 23.65
CA ASN A 421 -25.43 12.59 23.84
C ASN A 421 -26.34 12.52 22.58
N LYS A 422 -26.53 11.31 22.03
CA LYS A 422 -27.32 11.08 20.80
C LYS A 422 -26.84 11.92 19.60
N GLY A 423 -25.53 12.16 19.52
CA GLY A 423 -24.90 12.95 18.48
C GLY A 423 -24.93 14.46 18.72
N GLN A 424 -25.47 14.95 19.83
CA GLN A 424 -25.51 16.39 20.14
C GLN A 424 -24.24 16.91 20.82
N GLU A 425 -23.25 16.04 21.06
CA GLU A 425 -21.96 16.40 21.63
C GLU A 425 -20.84 15.74 20.84
N LEU A 426 -19.80 16.50 20.51
CA LEU A 426 -18.58 16.03 19.86
C LEU A 426 -17.40 16.30 20.78
N ALA A 427 -16.78 15.23 21.28
CA ALA A 427 -15.51 15.28 21.97
C ALA A 427 -14.36 15.08 20.97
N VAL A 428 -13.39 15.98 20.97
CA VAL A 428 -12.17 15.90 20.16
C VAL A 428 -10.98 15.78 21.10
N ASN A 429 -10.41 14.58 21.20
CA ASN A 429 -9.29 14.26 22.05
C ASN A 429 -7.99 14.41 21.26
N PHE A 430 -7.12 15.31 21.70
CA PHE A 430 -5.81 15.58 21.14
C PHE A 430 -4.73 14.99 22.03
N SER A 431 -3.74 14.38 21.38
CA SER A 431 -2.49 13.90 21.98
C SER A 431 -1.33 14.30 21.09
N GLU A 432 -0.12 14.34 21.64
CA GLU A 432 1.08 14.45 20.79
C GLU A 432 1.11 13.25 19.82
N ALA A 433 1.37 13.51 18.53
CA ALA A 433 1.53 12.49 17.51
C ALA A 433 2.94 12.58 16.91
N PRO A 434 3.98 12.28 17.70
CA PRO A 434 5.36 12.51 17.31
C PRO A 434 5.73 11.78 16.01
N LEU A 435 5.05 10.69 15.68
CA LEU A 435 5.30 9.89 14.48
C LEU A 435 4.32 10.18 13.33
N GLN A 436 3.55 11.28 13.41
CA GLN A 436 2.64 11.71 12.34
C GLN A 436 3.37 11.74 10.98
N GLY A 437 2.79 11.04 9.99
CA GLY A 437 3.34 10.99 8.63
C GLY A 437 4.52 10.04 8.44
N LYS A 438 4.95 9.32 9.49
CA LYS A 438 5.96 8.27 9.40
C LYS A 438 5.36 6.94 9.00
N VAL A 439 5.94 6.29 8.01
CA VAL A 439 5.58 4.93 7.59
C VAL A 439 6.56 3.95 8.22
N ILE A 440 6.06 3.09 9.11
CA ILE A 440 6.87 2.12 9.84
C ILE A 440 6.41 0.73 9.46
N VAL A 441 7.34 -0.07 8.92
CA VAL A 441 7.05 -1.47 8.59
C VAL A 441 7.54 -2.37 9.71
N ILE A 442 6.64 -3.20 10.23
CA ILE A 442 6.92 -4.19 11.26
C ILE A 442 6.88 -5.57 10.62
N ASP A 443 7.92 -6.35 10.85
CA ASP A 443 8.07 -7.70 10.34
C ASP A 443 8.05 -8.70 11.50
N PRO A 444 6.89 -9.29 11.84
CA PRO A 444 6.85 -10.42 12.74
C PRO A 444 7.51 -11.61 12.04
N GLY A 445 8.63 -12.08 12.58
CA GLY A 445 9.40 -13.21 12.03
C GLY A 445 8.55 -14.46 11.78
N HIS A 446 9.00 -15.31 10.87
CA HIS A 446 8.38 -16.62 10.57
C HIS A 446 6.92 -16.52 10.10
N GLY A 447 6.12 -17.57 10.26
CA GLY A 447 4.71 -17.63 9.88
C GLY A 447 4.44 -17.85 8.39
N SER A 448 5.48 -17.93 7.54
CA SER A 448 5.30 -18.25 6.12
C SER A 448 4.90 -19.71 5.93
N VAL A 449 3.93 -19.96 5.04
CA VAL A 449 3.58 -21.30 4.57
C VAL A 449 4.72 -21.80 3.69
N GLN A 450 5.38 -22.86 4.14
CA GLN A 450 6.46 -23.53 3.43
C GLN A 450 5.90 -24.45 2.33
N PRO A 451 6.74 -24.85 1.36
CA PRO A 451 6.38 -25.92 0.43
C PRO A 451 5.88 -27.16 1.19
N GLY A 452 4.66 -27.61 0.89
CA GLY A 452 3.99 -28.70 1.62
C GLY A 452 2.92 -28.25 2.63
N GLY A 453 2.62 -26.95 2.73
CA GLY A 453 1.46 -26.44 3.46
C GLY A 453 1.67 -26.23 4.97
N TRP A 454 2.85 -26.53 5.50
CA TRP A 454 3.18 -26.28 6.89
C TRP A 454 3.62 -24.82 7.10
N SER A 455 3.10 -24.17 8.15
CA SER A 455 3.53 -22.82 8.53
C SER A 455 4.82 -22.88 9.33
N ASP A 456 5.81 -22.08 8.93
CA ASP A 456 7.07 -21.89 9.65
C ASP A 456 6.81 -21.36 11.08
N PRO A 457 7.06 -22.16 12.13
CA PRO A 457 6.87 -21.76 13.51
C PRO A 457 8.03 -20.94 14.05
N GLY A 458 9.14 -20.83 13.29
CA GLY A 458 10.43 -20.42 13.82
C GLY A 458 11.00 -21.43 14.80
N ALA A 459 11.84 -20.96 15.71
CA ALA A 459 12.32 -21.80 16.80
C ALA A 459 11.16 -22.25 17.71
N VAL A 460 11.26 -23.48 18.21
CA VAL A 460 10.28 -24.08 19.10
C VAL A 460 10.92 -24.26 20.48
N GLY A 461 10.31 -23.67 21.50
CA GLY A 461 10.76 -23.78 22.88
C GLY A 461 10.54 -25.18 23.45
N HIS A 462 11.13 -25.45 24.62
CA HIS A 462 11.10 -26.76 25.27
C HIS A 462 9.68 -27.21 25.65
N SER A 463 8.79 -26.26 25.94
CA SER A 463 7.36 -26.51 26.24
C SER A 463 6.48 -26.61 25.00
N GLY A 464 7.03 -26.39 23.80
CA GLY A 464 6.29 -26.33 22.54
C GLY A 464 5.83 -24.94 22.14
N LEU A 465 6.33 -23.88 22.79
CA LEU A 465 6.04 -22.49 22.43
C LEU A 465 6.66 -22.18 21.05
N TYR A 466 5.86 -21.67 20.12
CA TYR A 466 6.35 -21.28 18.79
C TYR A 466 6.79 -19.83 18.77
N GLU A 467 7.98 -19.57 18.23
CA GLU A 467 8.50 -18.22 18.02
C GLU A 467 7.52 -17.35 17.24
N ARG A 468 6.93 -17.87 16.15
CA ARG A 468 6.00 -17.11 15.31
C ARG A 468 4.84 -16.51 16.12
N ASP A 469 4.37 -17.21 17.16
CA ASP A 469 3.21 -16.79 17.95
C ASP A 469 3.64 -15.67 18.90
N VAL A 470 4.79 -15.84 19.56
CA VAL A 470 5.37 -14.83 20.46
C VAL A 470 5.68 -13.53 19.72
N VAL A 471 6.37 -13.61 18.57
CA VAL A 471 6.77 -12.40 17.83
C VAL A 471 5.57 -11.69 17.20
N THR A 472 4.50 -12.43 16.90
CA THR A 472 3.23 -11.84 16.43
C THR A 472 2.60 -10.97 17.52
N GLU A 473 2.54 -11.45 18.77
CA GLU A 473 1.98 -10.67 19.88
C GLU A 473 2.85 -9.44 20.22
N ILE A 474 4.17 -9.58 20.19
CA ILE A 474 5.09 -8.44 20.38
C ILE A 474 4.92 -7.41 19.25
N ALA A 475 4.78 -7.87 18.01
CA ALA A 475 4.57 -6.99 16.86
C ALA A 475 3.25 -6.20 16.95
N LYS A 476 2.15 -6.85 17.37
CA LYS A 476 0.86 -6.16 17.59
C LYS A 476 0.99 -5.04 18.61
N VAL A 477 1.58 -5.32 19.77
CA VAL A 477 1.81 -4.30 20.80
C VAL A 477 2.69 -3.17 20.26
N THR A 478 3.76 -3.51 19.52
CA THR A 478 4.64 -2.52 18.92
C THR A 478 3.86 -1.60 17.98
N GLY A 479 3.09 -2.16 17.05
CA GLY A 479 2.34 -1.39 16.08
C GLY A 479 1.22 -0.57 16.72
N ASP A 480 0.49 -1.09 17.70
CA ASP A 480 -0.54 -0.33 18.42
C ASP A 480 0.03 0.93 19.09
N ASN A 481 1.23 0.82 19.70
CA ASN A 481 1.91 1.96 20.33
C ASN A 481 2.47 2.97 19.31
N LEU A 482 2.79 2.53 18.09
CA LEU A 482 3.26 3.42 17.03
C LEU A 482 2.09 4.10 16.31
N LEU A 483 0.99 3.38 16.09
CA LEU A 483 -0.27 3.91 15.58
C LEU A 483 -0.83 4.99 16.52
N SER A 484 -0.79 4.75 17.84
CA SER A 484 -1.23 5.75 18.82
C SER A 484 -0.37 7.02 18.84
N GLN A 485 0.83 6.98 18.26
CA GLN A 485 1.73 8.12 18.09
C GLN A 485 1.62 8.77 16.71
N GLY A 486 0.64 8.37 15.88
CA GLY A 486 0.37 8.95 14.57
C GLY A 486 1.13 8.32 13.39
N ALA A 487 1.91 7.26 13.63
CA ALA A 487 2.56 6.54 12.53
C ALA A 487 1.55 5.79 11.66
N SER A 488 1.88 5.61 10.38
CA SER A 488 1.29 4.57 9.54
C SER A 488 2.06 3.27 9.75
N VAL A 489 1.42 2.24 10.30
CA VAL A 489 2.06 0.95 10.55
C VAL A 489 1.63 -0.06 9.50
N ILE A 490 2.60 -0.74 8.90
CA ILE A 490 2.40 -1.80 7.90
C ILE A 490 3.06 -3.07 8.40
N TYR A 491 2.30 -4.17 8.44
CA TYR A 491 2.85 -5.47 8.78
C TYR A 491 3.25 -6.23 7.51
N THR A 492 4.41 -6.88 7.51
CA THR A 492 4.85 -7.71 6.37
C THR A 492 4.00 -8.97 6.18
N ARG A 493 3.38 -9.43 7.27
CA ARG A 493 2.35 -10.46 7.27
C ARG A 493 1.26 -10.10 8.26
N THR A 494 0.02 -10.45 7.94
CA THR A 494 -1.03 -10.52 8.96
C THR A 494 -0.91 -11.85 9.70
N TRP A 495 -1.59 -11.99 10.84
CA TRP A 495 -1.58 -13.20 11.66
C TRP A 495 -2.08 -14.47 10.92
N ASP A 496 -2.73 -14.31 9.76
CA ASP A 496 -3.28 -15.39 8.93
C ASP A 496 -2.58 -15.55 7.56
N THR A 497 -1.56 -14.74 7.24
CA THR A 497 -0.92 -14.76 5.91
C THR A 497 0.58 -15.05 5.97
N ALA A 498 1.08 -15.66 4.90
CA ALA A 498 2.47 -16.00 4.73
C ALA A 498 3.16 -14.99 3.80
N ALA A 499 4.32 -14.48 4.22
CA ALA A 499 5.22 -13.71 3.35
C ALA A 499 6.60 -14.38 3.28
N GLY A 500 7.12 -14.58 2.07
CA GLY A 500 8.52 -15.01 1.87
C GLY A 500 9.51 -13.95 2.34
N LEU A 501 10.77 -14.33 2.56
CA LEU A 501 11.80 -13.40 3.07
C LEU A 501 12.04 -12.19 2.15
N THR A 502 12.03 -12.41 0.83
CA THR A 502 12.15 -11.33 -0.15
C THR A 502 10.90 -10.46 -0.18
N ASP A 503 9.71 -11.06 -0.06
CA ASP A 503 8.44 -10.33 -0.03
C ASP A 503 8.38 -9.33 1.15
N ARG A 504 8.95 -9.68 2.30
CA ARG A 504 8.98 -8.82 3.50
C ARG A 504 9.74 -7.52 3.25
N ALA A 505 10.92 -7.60 2.65
CA ALA A 505 11.69 -6.43 2.28
C ALA A 505 11.00 -5.63 1.14
N ASP A 506 10.41 -6.33 0.17
CA ASP A 506 9.70 -5.70 -0.95
C ASP A 506 8.45 -4.94 -0.50
N ILE A 507 7.72 -5.45 0.50
CA ILE A 507 6.63 -4.71 1.14
C ILE A 507 7.17 -3.38 1.68
N ALA A 508 8.26 -3.43 2.46
CA ALA A 508 8.82 -2.23 3.05
C ALA A 508 9.28 -1.20 2.01
N ASN A 509 9.95 -1.69 0.96
CA ASN A 509 10.41 -0.88 -0.15
C ASN A 509 9.26 -0.27 -0.94
N ARG A 510 8.20 -1.05 -1.22
CA ARG A 510 7.02 -0.61 -2.00
C ARG A 510 6.24 0.50 -1.32
N TYR A 511 6.12 0.44 0.00
CA TYR A 511 5.41 1.45 0.78
C TYR A 511 6.28 2.66 1.13
N GLY A 512 7.55 2.69 0.69
CA GLY A 512 8.46 3.80 0.97
C GLY A 512 8.66 4.02 2.46
N ALA A 513 8.79 2.94 3.24
CA ALA A 513 8.85 3.04 4.70
C ALA A 513 10.02 3.90 5.17
N ASP A 514 9.79 4.72 6.20
CA ASP A 514 10.85 5.49 6.87
C ASP A 514 11.80 4.55 7.64
N ILE A 515 11.27 3.47 8.24
CA ILE A 515 12.07 2.42 8.88
C ILE A 515 11.41 1.04 8.74
N PHE A 516 12.22 0.00 8.92
CA PHE A 516 11.80 -1.40 8.99
C PHE A 516 12.29 -2.08 10.28
N VAL A 517 11.39 -2.77 10.98
CA VAL A 517 11.70 -3.46 12.24
C VAL A 517 11.25 -4.91 12.16
N SER A 518 12.20 -5.84 12.05
CA SER A 518 11.94 -7.28 12.15
C SER A 518 12.07 -7.76 13.60
N ILE A 519 11.15 -8.61 14.04
CA ILE A 519 11.02 -9.04 15.44
C ILE A 519 11.10 -10.56 15.49
N HIS A 520 12.06 -11.06 16.27
CA HIS A 520 12.44 -12.47 16.41
C HIS A 520 12.67 -12.86 17.88
N CYS A 521 12.76 -14.16 18.11
CA CYS A 521 13.25 -14.75 19.35
C CYS A 521 14.49 -15.59 19.05
N ASN A 522 15.54 -15.40 19.83
CA ASN A 522 16.80 -16.09 19.59
C ASN A 522 16.64 -17.58 19.90
N ALA A 523 17.54 -18.40 19.36
CA ALA A 523 17.61 -19.81 19.68
C ALA A 523 19.04 -20.33 19.59
N SER A 524 19.36 -21.30 20.44
CA SER A 524 20.64 -21.99 20.42
C SER A 524 20.46 -23.47 20.75
N THR A 525 21.38 -24.29 20.27
CA THR A 525 21.51 -25.70 20.68
C THR A 525 21.90 -25.82 22.16
N SER A 526 22.47 -24.77 22.76
CA SER A 526 22.70 -24.69 24.20
C SER A 526 21.52 -23.97 24.88
N PRO A 527 20.73 -24.66 25.72
CA PRO A 527 19.60 -24.05 26.43
C PRO A 527 20.04 -23.09 27.56
N LEU A 528 21.36 -22.96 27.80
CA LEU A 528 21.91 -22.07 28.83
C LEU A 528 22.14 -20.64 28.31
N LEU A 529 22.15 -20.42 26.99
CA LEU A 529 22.30 -19.07 26.45
C LEU A 529 21.01 -18.27 26.65
N SER A 530 21.16 -17.00 26.99
CA SER A 530 20.07 -16.07 27.27
C SER A 530 20.47 -14.63 26.96
N GLY A 531 19.48 -13.76 26.78
CA GLY A 531 19.69 -12.33 26.57
C GLY A 531 19.08 -11.76 25.29
N THR A 532 19.26 -10.45 25.13
CA THR A 532 18.69 -9.64 24.05
C THR A 532 19.79 -9.10 23.14
N SER A 533 19.57 -9.14 21.82
CA SER A 533 20.43 -8.54 20.82
C SER A 533 19.63 -7.85 19.72
N THR A 534 20.22 -6.85 19.08
CA THR A 534 19.62 -6.18 17.91
C THR A 534 20.63 -6.15 16.78
N TYR A 535 20.20 -6.60 15.60
CA TYR A 535 21.02 -6.68 14.42
C TYR A 535 20.66 -5.56 13.45
N PHE A 536 21.68 -5.13 12.72
CA PHE A 536 21.53 -4.27 11.56
C PHE A 536 22.43 -4.79 10.44
N TYR A 537 22.25 -4.29 9.23
CA TYR A 537 23.16 -4.57 8.13
C TYR A 537 23.09 -3.44 7.13
N ALA A 538 24.22 -3.02 6.57
CA ALA A 538 24.23 -2.04 5.50
C ALA A 538 25.04 -2.57 4.32
N PRO A 539 24.40 -3.10 3.26
CA PRO A 539 25.11 -3.48 2.05
C PRO A 539 25.71 -2.23 1.40
N SER A 540 26.84 -2.43 0.71
CA SER A 540 27.57 -1.36 0.03
C SER A 540 26.79 -0.63 -1.06
N SER A 541 25.66 -1.19 -1.50
CA SER A 541 24.74 -0.58 -2.46
C SER A 541 23.87 0.52 -1.86
N LEU A 542 23.80 0.66 -0.54
CA LEU A 542 23.03 1.74 0.10
C LEU A 542 23.77 3.08 0.07
N PRO A 543 23.04 4.21 0.13
CA PRO A 543 23.64 5.54 0.18
C PRO A 543 24.62 5.72 1.37
N PRO A 544 25.59 6.63 1.25
CA PRO A 544 26.43 7.04 2.38
C PRO A 544 25.58 7.44 3.61
N GLY A 545 26.01 7.07 4.81
CA GLY A 545 25.27 7.32 6.05
C GLY A 545 24.24 6.25 6.43
N ALA A 546 23.86 5.35 5.50
CA ALA A 546 22.86 4.31 5.79
C ALA A 546 23.31 3.34 6.89
N ARG A 547 24.62 3.05 6.98
CA ARG A 547 25.19 2.20 8.04
C ARG A 547 25.04 2.84 9.41
N GLU A 548 25.32 4.13 9.50
CA GLU A 548 25.23 4.93 10.72
C GLU A 548 23.78 5.03 11.20
N GLU A 549 22.83 5.31 10.30
CA GLU A 549 21.41 5.39 10.65
C GLU A 549 20.85 4.05 11.11
N ARG A 550 21.20 2.95 10.44
CA ARG A 550 20.81 1.59 10.84
C ARG A 550 21.40 1.20 12.20
N ARG A 551 22.66 1.54 12.42
CA ARG A 551 23.33 1.32 13.71
C ARG A 551 22.70 2.15 14.82
N ARG A 552 22.34 3.40 14.55
CA ARG A 552 21.67 4.31 15.49
C ARG A 552 20.29 3.76 15.89
N LEU A 553 19.47 3.35 14.92
CA LEU A 553 18.18 2.70 15.17
C LEU A 553 18.36 1.44 16.05
N ALA A 554 19.31 0.57 15.69
CA ALA A 554 19.58 -0.65 16.45
C ALA A 554 20.00 -0.35 17.90
N SER A 555 20.86 0.65 18.10
CA SER A 555 21.33 1.04 19.44
C SER A 555 20.18 1.56 20.30
N LEU A 556 19.30 2.41 19.76
CA LEU A 556 18.20 3.00 20.52
C LEU A 556 17.15 1.96 20.92
N VAL A 557 16.84 1.04 20.02
CA VAL A 557 15.92 -0.08 20.30
C VAL A 557 16.53 -1.07 21.29
N GLN A 558 17.81 -1.43 21.14
CA GLN A 558 18.53 -2.27 22.10
C GLN A 558 18.48 -1.66 23.52
N ASP A 559 18.78 -0.37 23.66
CA ASP A 559 18.78 0.31 24.96
C ASP A 559 17.40 0.24 25.65
N GLU A 560 16.32 0.51 24.92
CA GLU A 560 14.96 0.44 25.47
C GLU A 560 14.56 -0.98 25.87
N LEU A 561 14.94 -1.98 25.07
CA LEU A 561 14.70 -3.38 25.39
C LEU A 561 15.42 -3.77 26.68
N LEU A 562 16.68 -3.39 26.85
CA LEU A 562 17.44 -3.70 28.06
C LEU A 562 16.84 -3.05 29.30
N ARG A 563 16.44 -1.78 29.22
CA ARG A 563 15.76 -1.07 30.32
C ARG A 563 14.43 -1.74 30.69
N SER A 564 13.68 -2.20 29.71
CA SER A 564 12.31 -2.70 29.91
C SER A 564 12.26 -4.19 30.29
N LEU A 565 13.16 -5.00 29.73
CA LEU A 565 13.16 -6.46 29.89
C LEU A 565 14.15 -6.92 30.96
N GLY A 566 15.18 -6.13 31.26
CA GLY A 566 16.22 -6.48 32.24
C GLY A 566 16.93 -7.80 31.90
N ARG A 567 17.06 -8.13 30.61
CA ARG A 567 17.77 -9.33 30.13
C ARG A 567 19.25 -9.05 29.93
N ARG A 568 20.05 -10.11 29.77
CA ARG A 568 21.48 -9.99 29.48
C ARG A 568 21.69 -9.22 28.17
N ASN A 569 22.58 -8.24 28.17
CA ASN A 569 22.92 -7.48 26.97
C ASN A 569 23.92 -8.25 26.10
N LEU A 570 23.49 -8.69 24.91
CA LEU A 570 24.35 -9.32 23.91
C LEU A 570 24.87 -8.34 22.84
N GLY A 571 24.46 -7.07 22.97
CA GLY A 571 24.89 -5.94 22.15
C GLY A 571 24.14 -5.81 20.84
N ILE A 572 24.53 -4.79 20.09
CA ILE A 572 24.16 -4.65 18.68
C ILE A 572 25.20 -5.33 17.79
N ARG A 573 24.78 -5.96 16.70
CA ARG A 573 25.66 -6.66 15.77
C ARG A 573 25.32 -6.32 14.33
N GLU A 574 26.33 -6.35 13.47
CA GLU A 574 26.12 -6.25 12.04
C GLU A 574 26.13 -7.66 11.43
N ASP A 575 25.03 -8.07 10.79
CA ASP A 575 24.94 -9.41 10.19
C ASP A 575 24.00 -9.45 8.97
N ASN A 576 24.35 -10.25 7.97
CA ASN A 576 23.81 -10.19 6.61
C ASN A 576 22.48 -10.96 6.45
N PHE A 577 21.48 -10.62 7.26
CA PHE A 577 20.13 -11.17 7.14
C PHE A 577 19.43 -10.69 5.87
N ALA A 578 18.70 -11.57 5.18
CA ALA A 578 18.05 -11.25 3.91
C ALA A 578 17.09 -10.04 4.02
N VAL A 579 16.28 -9.98 5.07
CA VAL A 579 15.34 -8.88 5.33
C VAL A 579 16.07 -7.55 5.57
N LEU A 580 17.30 -7.56 6.08
CA LEU A 580 18.10 -6.34 6.26
C LEU A 580 18.89 -5.98 5.00
N ARG A 581 19.39 -6.98 4.27
CA ARG A 581 20.12 -6.76 3.01
C ARG A 581 19.24 -6.15 1.93
N ASN A 582 17.97 -6.55 1.87
CA ASN A 582 17.09 -6.20 0.75
C ASN A 582 16.20 -4.96 1.00
N THR A 583 16.18 -4.41 2.23
CA THR A 583 15.49 -3.15 2.55
C THR A 583 16.31 -1.94 2.11
N LYS A 584 15.63 -0.87 1.68
CA LYS A 584 16.26 0.39 1.22
C LYS A 584 16.30 1.50 2.28
N MET A 585 15.48 1.40 3.32
CA MET A 585 15.40 2.34 4.46
C MET A 585 16.17 1.83 5.67
N PRO A 586 16.42 2.64 6.72
CA PRO A 586 17.00 2.15 7.97
C PRO A 586 16.21 0.95 8.53
N SER A 587 16.89 -0.18 8.73
CA SER A 587 16.25 -1.43 9.13
C SER A 587 17.03 -2.18 10.20
N ILE A 588 16.30 -2.83 11.11
CA ILE A 588 16.85 -3.66 12.18
C ILE A 588 16.13 -5.00 12.32
N LEU A 589 16.79 -5.98 12.93
CA LEU A 589 16.21 -7.24 13.37
C LEU A 589 16.45 -7.39 14.88
N VAL A 590 15.38 -7.51 15.65
CA VAL A 590 15.40 -7.59 17.10
C VAL A 590 15.28 -9.05 17.53
N GLU A 591 16.24 -9.53 18.30
CA GLU A 591 16.15 -10.81 19.01
C GLU A 591 15.82 -10.54 20.48
N THR A 592 14.55 -10.74 20.84
CA THR A 592 14.01 -10.27 22.13
C THR A 592 14.57 -11.04 23.33
N ALA A 593 14.54 -12.37 23.28
CA ALA A 593 15.14 -13.30 24.25
C ALA A 593 15.30 -14.69 23.60
N PHE A 594 15.94 -15.65 24.28
CA PHE A 594 16.15 -17.01 23.75
C PHE A 594 14.95 -17.91 24.04
N ILE A 595 14.20 -18.31 23.01
CA ILE A 595 13.11 -19.28 23.18
C ILE A 595 13.61 -20.68 23.53
N SER A 596 14.88 -20.99 23.23
CA SER A 596 15.53 -22.24 23.62
C SER A 596 15.93 -22.31 25.09
N ASN A 597 15.92 -21.17 25.82
CA ASN A 597 16.23 -21.11 27.23
C ASN A 597 14.95 -21.28 28.07
N PRO A 598 14.84 -22.28 28.96
CA PRO A 598 13.58 -22.55 29.68
C PRO A 598 13.06 -21.39 30.55
N GLU A 599 13.95 -20.55 31.09
CA GLU A 599 13.52 -19.37 31.86
C GLU A 599 12.96 -18.29 30.92
N GLU A 600 13.68 -17.98 29.84
CA GLU A 600 13.27 -16.97 28.88
C GLU A 600 12.06 -17.42 28.04
N GLU A 601 11.90 -18.71 27.74
CA GLU A 601 10.69 -19.28 27.12
C GLU A 601 9.45 -18.99 27.97
N ARG A 602 9.51 -19.22 29.28
CA ARG A 602 8.40 -18.91 30.20
C ARG A 602 8.07 -17.41 30.22
N LEU A 603 9.08 -16.56 30.09
CA LEU A 603 8.89 -15.12 29.98
C LEU A 603 8.23 -14.76 28.63
N LEU A 604 8.76 -15.27 27.52
CA LEU A 604 8.25 -15.08 26.17
C LEU A 604 6.80 -15.54 26.00
N GLY A 605 6.38 -16.59 26.72
CA GLY A 605 4.99 -17.04 26.77
C GLY A 605 4.05 -16.16 27.62
N SER A 606 4.58 -15.18 28.36
CA SER A 606 3.79 -14.30 29.22
C SER A 606 3.40 -12.99 28.52
N LYS A 607 2.11 -12.62 28.61
CA LYS A 607 1.60 -11.34 28.06
C LYS A 607 2.37 -10.13 28.59
N SER A 608 2.72 -10.13 29.88
CA SER A 608 3.47 -9.02 30.49
C SER A 608 4.84 -8.80 29.85
N PHE A 609 5.57 -9.86 29.51
CA PHE A 609 6.85 -9.73 28.83
C PHE A 609 6.66 -9.26 27.38
N GLN A 610 5.70 -9.84 26.66
CA GLN A 610 5.39 -9.44 25.28
C GLN A 610 4.99 -7.97 25.19
N GLU A 611 4.16 -7.50 26.11
CA GLU A 611 3.78 -6.08 26.21
C GLU A 611 4.98 -5.18 26.50
N LYS A 612 5.85 -5.57 27.44
CA LYS A 612 7.07 -4.82 27.75
C LYS A 612 8.01 -4.76 26.57
N ALA A 613 8.17 -5.85 25.81
CA ALA A 613 9.02 -5.90 24.63
C ALA A 613 8.47 -4.99 23.54
N GLY A 614 7.18 -5.10 23.20
CA GLY A 614 6.58 -4.29 22.14
C GLY A 614 6.60 -2.79 22.45
N LYS A 615 6.28 -2.40 23.69
CA LYS A 615 6.39 -1.00 24.15
C LYS A 615 7.83 -0.49 24.12
N ALA A 616 8.82 -1.33 24.44
CA ALA A 616 10.23 -0.96 24.37
C ALA A 616 10.71 -0.73 22.93
N ILE A 617 10.31 -1.58 21.99
CA ILE A 617 10.60 -1.40 20.57
C ILE A 617 9.99 -0.08 20.08
N ALA A 618 8.72 0.18 20.39
CA ALA A 618 8.05 1.43 20.00
C ALA A 618 8.75 2.68 20.56
N ARG A 619 9.19 2.67 21.83
CA ARG A 619 9.99 3.78 22.40
C ARG A 619 11.34 3.95 21.73
N GLY A 620 12.02 2.86 21.37
CA GLY A 620 13.30 2.93 20.66
C GLY A 620 13.15 3.57 19.28
N VAL A 621 12.06 3.23 18.59
CA VAL A 621 11.65 3.85 17.33
C VAL A 621 11.29 5.33 17.49
N GLN A 622 10.54 5.69 18.53
CA GLN A 622 10.24 7.09 18.85
C GLN A 622 11.52 7.91 19.04
N ARG A 623 12.44 7.42 19.88
CA ARG A 623 13.75 8.06 20.13
C ARG A 623 14.57 8.20 18.84
N TYR A 624 14.44 7.26 17.91
CA TYR A 624 15.14 7.34 16.62
C TYR A 624 14.70 8.57 15.81
N PHE A 625 13.40 8.88 15.78
CA PHE A 625 12.88 10.08 15.13
C PHE A 625 13.12 11.38 15.92
N GLY A 626 13.89 11.33 17.03
CA GLY A 626 14.34 12.51 17.78
C GLY A 626 13.35 13.00 18.82
N LEU A 627 12.54 12.08 19.36
CA LEU A 627 11.35 12.36 20.17
C LEU A 627 11.41 11.69 21.54
#